data_AF-A0A3S0X7K4-F1
#
_entry.id   AF-A0A3S0X7K4-F1
#
_cell.length_a   1.000
_cell.length_b   1.000
_cell.length_c   1.000
_cell.angle_alpha   90.00
_cell.angle_beta   90.00
_cell.angle_gamma   90.00
#
_symmetry.space_group_name_H-M   'P 1'
#
loop_
_entity.id
_entity.type
_entity.pdbx_description
1 polymer ?
#
loop_
_entity_poly.entity_id
_entity_poly.type
_entity_poly.pdbx_seq_one_letter_code
_entity_poly.pdbx_strand_id
1 'polypeptide(L)'
;MTDNPTADVSPGRFRSLTGLSDKALRLYAERGILVPASIDDGTGYRSYALAQLRDGITLDLLRRARIPLEDLVVDDRFRFDEHRGKLAMRRAMEDFSLDLAERVATGDPSDLVADVTEADPAHWIAADVPFSVSSSPDDLEETFTAMAVDLPQLDGVLVEALRAEGIETIDESWTASVPGAVTRLRLAHRVEEPVSPEKLVAIEEAVMSRTDDAVRVMWGTLPERREVVYSWPKDTPTDDVGLADTTLSYLAAIAFAYRVADGDVTALNDTARRRVPATSLFDQSVSPEDVYDIAF
;
A
#
# COMPACT_ATOMS: atom_id res chain seq x y z
N MET A 1 -31.85 -55.88 -0.53
CA MET A 1 -30.88 -55.20 0.35
C MET A 1 -30.26 -54.11 -0.51
N THR A 2 -30.59 -52.87 -0.17
CA THR A 2 -30.47 -51.59 -0.88
C THR A 2 -29.34 -51.44 -1.92
N ASP A 3 -29.73 -51.39 -3.19
CA ASP A 3 -28.91 -51.00 -4.33
C ASP A 3 -29.58 -49.75 -4.93
N ASN A 4 -29.01 -48.57 -4.68
CA ASN A 4 -29.41 -47.33 -5.33
C ASN A 4 -28.11 -46.68 -5.85
N PRO A 5 -27.73 -46.92 -7.11
CA PRO A 5 -26.44 -46.52 -7.60
C PRO A 5 -26.47 -45.01 -7.85
N THR A 6 -25.71 -44.25 -7.08
CA THR A 6 -25.13 -43.01 -7.63
C THR A 6 -24.39 -43.43 -8.88
N ALA A 7 -24.91 -43.10 -10.07
CA ALA A 7 -24.36 -43.59 -11.32
C ALA A 7 -22.90 -43.15 -11.46
N ASP A 8 -21.99 -44.10 -11.28
CA ASP A 8 -20.56 -43.89 -11.38
C ASP A 8 -20.17 -43.63 -12.84
N VAL A 9 -19.55 -42.50 -13.05
CA VAL A 9 -19.04 -42.02 -14.33
C VAL A 9 -17.58 -42.44 -14.44
N SER A 10 -17.24 -43.14 -15.53
CA SER A 10 -15.85 -43.49 -15.82
C SER A 10 -14.98 -42.24 -15.96
N PRO A 11 -13.68 -42.28 -15.64
CA PRO A 11 -12.79 -41.13 -15.77
C PRO A 11 -12.80 -40.55 -17.17
N GLY A 12 -12.85 -41.40 -18.21
CA GLY A 12 -12.95 -40.96 -19.59
C GLY A 12 -14.19 -40.10 -19.86
N ARG A 13 -15.36 -40.57 -19.41
CA ARG A 13 -16.62 -39.84 -19.55
C ARG A 13 -16.65 -38.60 -18.68
N PHE A 14 -16.11 -38.65 -17.46
CA PHE A 14 -16.03 -37.51 -16.55
C PHE A 14 -15.16 -36.39 -17.12
N ARG A 15 -13.97 -36.71 -17.65
CA ARG A 15 -13.11 -35.75 -18.37
C ARG A 15 -13.83 -35.10 -19.55
N SER A 16 -14.54 -35.88 -20.35
CA SER A 16 -15.29 -35.35 -21.50
C SER A 16 -16.41 -34.39 -21.10
N LEU A 17 -17.06 -34.62 -19.95
CA LEU A 17 -18.17 -33.79 -19.47
C LEU A 17 -17.70 -32.54 -18.72
N THR A 18 -16.55 -32.62 -18.06
CA THR A 18 -16.02 -31.54 -17.19
C THR A 18 -14.94 -30.69 -17.85
N GLY A 19 -14.30 -31.18 -18.90
CA GLY A 19 -13.13 -30.52 -19.51
C GLY A 19 -11.82 -30.77 -18.77
N LEU A 20 -11.83 -31.45 -17.62
CA LEU A 20 -10.64 -31.74 -16.85
C LEU A 20 -9.74 -32.76 -17.56
N SER A 21 -8.43 -32.51 -17.56
CA SER A 21 -7.43 -33.46 -18.08
C SER A 21 -7.15 -34.59 -17.08
N ASP A 22 -6.55 -35.70 -17.54
CA ASP A 22 -6.12 -36.79 -16.65
C ASP A 22 -5.14 -36.31 -15.57
N LYS A 23 -4.20 -35.44 -15.97
CA LYS A 23 -3.24 -34.83 -15.06
C LYS A 23 -3.93 -33.96 -14.01
N ALA A 24 -4.94 -33.19 -14.41
CA ALA A 24 -5.72 -32.37 -13.48
C ALA A 24 -6.48 -33.23 -12.46
N LEU A 25 -7.16 -34.28 -12.92
CA LEU A 25 -7.87 -35.20 -12.02
C LEU A 25 -6.94 -35.88 -11.01
N ARG A 26 -5.75 -36.32 -11.43
CA ARG A 26 -4.74 -36.89 -10.52
C ARG A 26 -4.28 -35.86 -9.49
N LEU A 27 -3.90 -34.67 -9.95
CA LEU A 27 -3.44 -33.59 -9.10
C LEU A 27 -4.50 -33.17 -8.08
N TYR A 28 -5.77 -33.09 -8.51
CA TYR A 28 -6.87 -32.70 -7.63
C TYR A 28 -7.20 -33.79 -6.62
N ALA A 29 -7.12 -35.05 -7.00
CA ALA A 29 -7.25 -36.17 -6.06
C ALA A 29 -6.11 -36.16 -5.02
N GLU A 30 -4.86 -35.95 -5.46
CA GLU A 30 -3.68 -35.86 -4.58
C GLU A 30 -3.77 -34.70 -3.60
N ARG A 31 -4.34 -33.56 -4.03
CA ARG A 31 -4.54 -32.37 -3.19
C ARG A 31 -5.87 -32.35 -2.44
N GLY A 32 -6.68 -33.40 -2.56
CA GLY A 32 -8.02 -33.47 -1.95
C GLY A 32 -9.11 -32.64 -2.65
N ILE A 33 -8.75 -31.74 -3.58
CA ILE A 33 -9.63 -30.77 -4.27
C ILE A 33 -10.82 -31.44 -4.98
N LEU A 34 -10.58 -32.60 -5.62
CA LEU A 34 -11.62 -33.42 -6.23
C LEU A 34 -11.24 -34.89 -6.09
N VAL A 35 -11.69 -35.51 -5.00
CA VAL A 35 -11.42 -36.92 -4.71
C VAL A 35 -12.37 -37.81 -5.54
N PRO A 36 -11.88 -38.88 -6.18
CA PRO A 36 -12.75 -39.87 -6.81
C PRO A 36 -13.78 -40.45 -5.83
N ALA A 37 -14.99 -40.73 -6.30
CA ALA A 37 -16.03 -41.33 -5.48
C ALA A 37 -15.69 -42.77 -5.05
N SER A 38 -14.96 -43.51 -5.90
CA SER A 38 -14.46 -44.84 -5.59
C SER A 38 -13.12 -45.09 -6.29
N ILE A 39 -12.30 -45.93 -5.67
CA ILE A 39 -11.05 -46.44 -6.22
C ILE A 39 -11.08 -47.97 -6.06
N ASP A 40 -10.95 -48.70 -7.16
CA ASP A 40 -10.86 -50.16 -7.16
C ASP A 40 -9.53 -50.61 -6.55
N ASP A 41 -9.57 -51.37 -5.46
CA ASP A 41 -8.39 -51.76 -4.68
C ASP A 41 -7.44 -52.70 -5.44
N GLY A 42 -7.93 -53.44 -6.43
CA GLY A 42 -7.13 -54.40 -7.20
C GLY A 42 -6.42 -53.79 -8.42
N THR A 43 -7.01 -52.75 -9.01
CA THR A 43 -6.57 -52.14 -10.27
C THR A 43 -6.18 -50.66 -10.14
N GLY A 44 -6.54 -50.01 -9.03
CA GLY A 44 -6.39 -48.57 -8.83
C GLY A 44 -7.33 -47.74 -9.73
N TYR A 45 -8.35 -48.38 -10.32
CA TYR A 45 -9.28 -47.72 -11.23
C TYR A 45 -10.18 -46.75 -10.47
N ARG A 46 -10.24 -45.50 -10.91
CA ARG A 46 -11.02 -44.43 -10.26
C ARG A 46 -12.38 -44.31 -10.92
N SER A 47 -13.44 -44.06 -10.16
CA SER A 47 -14.75 -43.63 -10.67
C SER A 47 -15.21 -42.35 -9.96
N TYR A 48 -16.07 -41.59 -10.62
CA TYR A 48 -16.62 -40.34 -10.09
C TYR A 48 -18.14 -40.41 -10.06
N ALA A 49 -18.78 -39.87 -9.03
CA ALA A 49 -20.24 -39.83 -8.98
C ALA A 49 -20.80 -38.75 -9.91
N LEU A 50 -22.00 -38.94 -10.44
CA LEU A 50 -22.67 -37.95 -11.28
C LEU A 50 -22.82 -36.57 -10.59
N ALA A 51 -22.98 -36.55 -9.26
CA ALA A 51 -23.06 -35.35 -8.45
C ALA A 51 -21.77 -34.49 -8.51
N GLN A 52 -20.61 -35.12 -8.74
CA GLN A 52 -19.31 -34.44 -8.82
C GLN A 52 -19.10 -33.70 -10.16
N LEU A 53 -19.99 -33.86 -11.14
CA LEU A 53 -19.88 -33.15 -12.42
C LEU A 53 -19.94 -31.63 -12.24
N ARG A 54 -20.78 -31.14 -11.33
CA ARG A 54 -20.89 -29.71 -11.04
C ARG A 54 -19.56 -29.17 -10.50
N ASP A 55 -18.93 -29.90 -9.59
CA ASP A 55 -17.65 -29.51 -9.00
C ASP A 55 -16.55 -29.54 -10.06
N GLY A 56 -16.49 -30.60 -10.88
CA GLY A 56 -15.52 -30.71 -11.96
C GLY A 56 -15.64 -29.59 -13.01
N ILE A 57 -16.86 -29.23 -13.42
CA ILE A 57 -17.09 -28.09 -14.34
C ILE A 57 -16.71 -26.77 -13.67
N THR A 58 -17.06 -26.60 -12.39
CA THR A 58 -16.73 -25.38 -11.63
C THR A 58 -15.21 -25.20 -11.53
N LEU A 59 -14.46 -26.27 -11.24
CA LEU A 59 -13.00 -26.25 -11.18
C LEU A 59 -12.37 -25.90 -12.52
N ASP A 60 -12.89 -26.42 -13.64
CA ASP A 60 -12.41 -26.05 -14.98
C ASP A 60 -12.63 -24.56 -15.27
N LEU A 61 -13.81 -24.03 -14.94
CA LEU A 61 -14.13 -22.61 -15.13
C LEU A 61 -13.28 -21.69 -14.25
N LEU A 62 -13.05 -22.04 -12.99
CA LEU A 62 -12.17 -21.29 -12.08
C LEU A 62 -10.72 -21.29 -12.60
N ARG A 63 -10.24 -22.43 -13.13
CA ARG A 63 -8.93 -22.48 -13.79
C ARG A 63 -8.84 -21.57 -15.02
N ARG A 64 -9.89 -21.50 -15.85
CA ARG A 64 -9.94 -20.60 -17.00
C ARG A 64 -9.97 -19.12 -16.57
N ALA A 65 -10.56 -18.83 -15.42
CA ALA A 65 -10.48 -17.53 -14.77
C ALA A 65 -9.11 -17.24 -14.12
N ARG A 66 -8.11 -18.14 -14.28
CA ARG A 66 -6.75 -18.03 -13.75
C ARG A 66 -6.66 -18.05 -12.23
N ILE A 67 -7.62 -18.69 -11.55
CA ILE A 67 -7.54 -18.88 -10.10
C ILE A 67 -6.40 -19.87 -9.78
N PRO A 68 -5.45 -19.49 -8.89
CA PRO A 68 -4.42 -20.39 -8.36
C PRO A 68 -5.02 -21.64 -7.75
N LEU A 69 -4.33 -22.77 -7.87
CA LEU A 69 -4.84 -24.05 -7.37
C LEU A 69 -4.90 -24.12 -5.84
N GLU A 70 -4.09 -23.34 -5.15
CA GLU A 70 -4.08 -23.21 -3.69
C GLU A 70 -5.34 -22.51 -3.15
N ASP A 71 -5.99 -21.67 -3.96
CA ASP A 71 -7.24 -20.98 -3.60
C ASP A 71 -8.49 -21.87 -3.82
N LEU A 72 -8.30 -23.07 -4.37
CA LEU A 72 -9.37 -24.04 -4.64
C LEU A 72 -9.45 -25.08 -3.53
N VAL A 73 -9.67 -24.66 -2.28
CA VAL A 73 -9.72 -25.56 -1.10
C VAL A 73 -11.10 -26.23 -0.96
N VAL A 74 -11.10 -27.48 -0.50
CA VAL A 74 -12.26 -28.41 -0.50
C VAL A 74 -13.41 -27.97 0.40
N ASP A 75 -13.09 -27.36 1.55
CA ASP A 75 -14.08 -27.04 2.58
C ASP A 75 -14.67 -25.63 2.43
N ASP A 76 -13.99 -24.76 1.67
CA ASP A 76 -14.40 -23.38 1.46
C ASP A 76 -14.85 -23.19 0.01
N ARG A 77 -16.17 -23.08 -0.21
CA ARG A 77 -16.66 -22.79 -1.55
C ARG A 77 -16.09 -21.44 -1.99
N PHE A 78 -15.37 -21.44 -3.10
CA PHE A 78 -14.78 -20.24 -3.68
C PHE A 78 -15.74 -19.03 -3.64
N ARG A 79 -15.32 -17.97 -2.93
CA ARG A 79 -16.12 -16.76 -2.71
C ARG A 79 -16.02 -15.85 -3.94
N PHE A 80 -16.86 -16.11 -4.94
CA PHE A 80 -16.83 -15.39 -6.22
C PHE A 80 -16.85 -13.87 -6.08
N ASP A 81 -17.67 -13.32 -5.19
CA ASP A 81 -17.79 -11.87 -5.06
C ASP A 81 -16.57 -11.24 -4.38
N GLU A 82 -15.94 -11.95 -3.44
CA GLU A 82 -14.67 -11.51 -2.84
C GLU A 82 -13.56 -11.46 -3.90
N HIS A 83 -13.42 -12.52 -4.71
CA HIS A 83 -12.42 -12.54 -5.78
C HIS A 83 -12.71 -11.49 -6.86
N ARG A 84 -13.98 -11.27 -7.23
CA ARG A 84 -14.35 -10.18 -8.15
C ARG A 84 -14.00 -8.81 -7.59
N GLY A 85 -14.20 -8.60 -6.29
CA GLY A 85 -13.79 -7.38 -5.59
C GLY A 85 -12.29 -7.15 -5.69
N LYS A 86 -11.47 -8.14 -5.33
CA LYS A 86 -10.00 -8.07 -5.43
C LYS A 86 -9.54 -7.78 -6.87
N LEU A 87 -10.12 -8.47 -7.86
CA LEU A 87 -9.79 -8.23 -9.27
C LEU A 87 -10.20 -6.83 -9.75
N ALA A 88 -11.36 -6.33 -9.32
CA ALA A 88 -11.81 -4.98 -9.67
C ALA A 88 -10.90 -3.91 -9.05
N MET A 89 -10.51 -4.08 -7.79
CA MET A 89 -9.56 -3.21 -7.09
C MET A 89 -8.20 -3.19 -7.80
N ARG A 90 -7.66 -4.36 -8.15
CA ARG A 90 -6.40 -4.47 -8.91
C ARG A 90 -6.46 -3.71 -10.24
N ARG A 91 -7.54 -3.89 -11.01
CA ARG A 91 -7.73 -3.17 -12.28
C ARG A 91 -7.83 -1.67 -12.09
N ALA A 92 -8.59 -1.22 -11.08
CA ALA A 92 -8.70 0.21 -10.79
C ALA A 92 -7.33 0.82 -10.43
N MET A 93 -6.48 0.09 -9.70
CA MET A 93 -5.12 0.53 -9.39
C MET A 93 -4.21 0.54 -10.62
N GLU A 94 -4.32 -0.46 -11.49
CA GLU A 94 -3.61 -0.51 -12.78
C GLU A 94 -4.00 0.66 -13.68
N ASP A 95 -5.31 0.92 -13.81
CA ASP A 95 -5.85 2.03 -14.59
C ASP A 95 -5.37 3.38 -14.03
N PHE A 96 -5.47 3.59 -12.70
CA PHE A 96 -4.95 4.79 -12.04
C PHE A 96 -3.46 5.00 -12.30
N SER A 97 -2.65 3.93 -12.24
CA SER A 97 -1.22 3.99 -12.48
C SER A 97 -0.90 4.37 -13.93
N LEU A 98 -1.68 3.86 -14.89
CA LEU A 98 -1.55 4.20 -16.31
C LEU A 98 -1.93 5.67 -16.56
N ASP A 99 -3.03 6.12 -16.00
CA ASP A 99 -3.48 7.51 -16.12
C ASP A 99 -2.44 8.47 -15.52
N LEU A 100 -1.88 8.12 -14.35
CA LEU A 100 -0.80 8.89 -13.72
C LEU A 100 0.46 8.91 -14.59
N ALA A 101 0.87 7.75 -15.13
CA ALA A 101 2.02 7.64 -15.99
C ALA A 101 1.86 8.49 -17.27
N GLU A 102 0.67 8.49 -17.88
CA GLU A 102 0.37 9.32 -19.05
C GLU A 102 0.48 10.81 -18.72
N ARG A 103 -0.11 11.26 -17.60
CA ARG A 103 -0.05 12.66 -17.18
C ARG A 103 1.37 13.12 -16.85
N VAL A 104 2.16 12.31 -16.15
CA VAL A 104 3.55 12.64 -15.83
C VAL A 104 4.43 12.62 -17.09
N ALA A 105 4.19 11.69 -18.02
CA ALA A 105 4.97 11.60 -19.26
C ALA A 105 4.69 12.76 -20.25
N THR A 106 3.52 13.38 -20.15
CA THR A 106 3.07 14.44 -21.07
C THR A 106 3.09 15.84 -20.45
N GLY A 107 3.03 15.95 -19.12
CA GLY A 107 3.13 17.21 -18.41
C GLY A 107 4.54 17.79 -18.45
N ASP A 108 4.63 19.12 -18.58
CA ASP A 108 5.90 19.83 -18.54
C ASP A 108 6.15 20.35 -17.10
N PRO A 109 7.20 19.87 -16.40
CA PRO A 109 7.55 20.36 -15.07
C PRO A 109 7.82 21.87 -15.01
N SER A 110 8.22 22.48 -16.13
CA SER A 110 8.50 23.92 -16.20
C SER A 110 7.24 24.80 -16.22
N ASP A 111 6.07 24.22 -16.46
CA ASP A 111 4.78 24.91 -16.38
C ASP A 111 4.34 25.18 -14.92
N LEU A 112 4.95 24.50 -13.95
CA LEU A 112 4.60 24.65 -12.54
C LEU A 112 5.03 26.00 -11.97
N VAL A 113 4.21 26.54 -11.08
CA VAL A 113 4.54 27.77 -10.33
C VAL A 113 5.23 27.38 -9.03
N ALA A 114 6.48 27.81 -8.88
CA ALA A 114 7.23 27.67 -7.64
C ALA A 114 7.02 28.90 -6.74
N ASP A 115 6.41 28.70 -5.58
CA ASP A 115 6.39 29.68 -4.50
C ASP A 115 7.56 29.43 -3.55
N VAL A 116 8.25 30.48 -3.13
CA VAL A 116 9.45 30.39 -2.28
C VAL A 116 9.29 31.26 -1.06
N THR A 117 9.32 30.63 0.12
CA THR A 117 9.17 31.32 1.41
C THR A 117 10.38 31.07 2.30
N GLU A 118 10.78 32.07 3.08
CA GLU A 118 11.80 31.89 4.13
C GLU A 118 11.18 31.22 5.36
N ALA A 119 11.94 30.32 5.98
CA ALA A 119 11.51 29.60 7.18
C ALA A 119 12.61 29.61 8.24
N ASP A 120 12.24 30.04 9.44
CA ASP A 120 13.07 30.00 10.63
C ASP A 120 13.44 28.54 11.02
N PRO A 121 14.46 28.36 11.87
CA PRO A 121 14.75 27.06 12.45
C PRO A 121 13.51 26.45 13.13
N ALA A 122 13.26 25.17 12.89
CA ALA A 122 12.06 24.49 13.40
C ALA A 122 12.43 23.18 14.09
N HIS A 123 12.11 23.07 15.38
CA HIS A 123 12.31 21.85 16.16
C HIS A 123 11.23 20.82 15.84
N TRP A 124 11.62 19.54 15.86
CA TRP A 124 10.70 18.46 15.54
C TRP A 124 11.06 17.16 16.24
N ILE A 125 10.03 16.33 16.38
CA ILE A 125 10.12 14.94 16.82
C ILE A 125 9.27 14.08 15.89
N ALA A 126 9.67 12.84 15.67
CA ALA A 126 9.04 11.97 14.69
C ALA A 126 9.09 10.51 15.09
N ALA A 127 8.19 9.72 14.52
CA ALA A 127 8.32 8.27 14.45
C ALA A 127 8.72 7.87 13.02
N ASP A 128 9.87 7.23 12.86
CA ASP A 128 10.26 6.58 11.62
C ASP A 128 9.74 5.14 11.65
N VAL A 129 9.09 4.70 10.58
CA VAL A 129 8.64 3.30 10.41
C VAL A 129 9.24 2.69 9.15
N PRO A 130 9.58 1.39 9.14
CA PRO A 130 9.97 0.72 7.91
C PRO A 130 8.87 0.87 6.87
N PHE A 131 9.26 1.24 5.65
CA PHE A 131 8.34 1.40 4.54
C PHE A 131 8.94 0.72 3.31
N SER A 132 8.23 -0.27 2.78
CA SER A 132 8.58 -0.97 1.55
C SER A 132 7.39 -0.93 0.61
N VAL A 133 7.54 -0.25 -0.52
CA VAL A 133 6.59 -0.35 -1.63
C VAL A 133 6.88 -1.67 -2.33
N SER A 134 6.06 -2.71 -2.08
CA SER A 134 6.16 -3.94 -2.87
C SER A 134 5.72 -3.66 -4.31
N SER A 135 6.28 -4.39 -5.26
CA SER A 135 5.84 -4.36 -6.67
C SER A 135 4.77 -5.41 -6.97
N SER A 136 4.45 -6.28 -6.01
CA SER A 136 3.36 -7.24 -6.11
C SER A 136 2.04 -6.56 -5.74
N PRO A 137 0.99 -6.64 -6.58
CA PRO A 137 -0.33 -6.07 -6.27
C PRO A 137 -0.95 -6.63 -4.98
N ASP A 138 -0.70 -7.92 -4.68
CA ASP A 138 -1.27 -8.57 -3.50
C ASP A 138 -0.57 -8.09 -2.21
N ASP A 139 0.75 -7.88 -2.27
CA ASP A 139 1.51 -7.29 -1.16
C ASP A 139 1.19 -5.81 -0.98
N LEU A 140 0.90 -5.08 -2.07
CA LEU A 140 0.49 -3.68 -2.02
C LEU A 140 -0.85 -3.52 -1.31
N GLU A 141 -1.85 -4.37 -1.57
CA GLU A 141 -3.15 -4.30 -0.89
C GLU A 141 -3.02 -4.53 0.61
N GLU A 142 -2.24 -5.54 1.02
CA GLU A 142 -1.97 -5.84 2.43
C GLU A 142 -1.19 -4.68 3.09
N THR A 143 -0.16 -4.16 2.41
CA THR A 143 0.65 -3.04 2.90
C THR A 143 -0.16 -1.75 3.01
N PHE A 144 -0.99 -1.39 2.02
CA PHE A 144 -1.84 -0.20 2.05
C PHE A 144 -2.89 -0.29 3.15
N THR A 145 -3.53 -1.45 3.31
CA THR A 145 -4.54 -1.67 4.35
C THR A 145 -3.93 -1.56 5.74
N ALA A 146 -2.77 -2.20 5.95
CA ALA A 146 -2.02 -2.09 7.18
C ALA A 146 -1.65 -0.63 7.46
N MET A 147 -1.04 0.07 6.50
CA MET A 147 -0.65 1.48 6.67
C MET A 147 -1.82 2.42 6.94
N ALA A 148 -2.98 2.21 6.31
CA ALA A 148 -4.17 3.03 6.52
C ALA A 148 -4.73 2.94 7.94
N VAL A 149 -4.40 1.89 8.68
CA VAL A 149 -4.80 1.70 10.07
C VAL A 149 -3.64 2.01 11.02
N ASP A 150 -2.46 1.47 10.74
CA ASP A 150 -1.30 1.51 11.62
C ASP A 150 -0.68 2.90 11.70
N LEU A 151 -0.63 3.66 10.59
CA LEU A 151 -0.03 4.99 10.61
C LEU A 151 -0.86 6.02 11.39
N PRO A 152 -2.19 6.12 11.21
CA PRO A 152 -3.01 6.98 12.08
C PRO A 152 -2.96 6.58 13.55
N GLN A 153 -2.89 5.28 13.85
CA GLN A 153 -2.74 4.81 15.22
C GLN A 153 -1.38 5.23 15.81
N LEU A 154 -0.30 5.10 15.05
CA LEU A 154 1.04 5.53 15.45
C LEU A 154 1.12 7.05 15.66
N ASP A 155 0.56 7.85 14.75
CA ASP A 155 0.45 9.31 14.88
C ASP A 155 -0.26 9.69 16.19
N GLY A 156 -1.41 9.05 16.46
CA GLY A 156 -2.14 9.25 17.71
C GLY A 156 -1.32 8.88 18.95
N VAL A 157 -0.63 7.75 18.93
CA VAL A 157 0.25 7.27 20.02
C VAL A 157 1.38 8.26 20.30
N LEU A 158 2.04 8.77 19.25
CA LEU A 158 3.11 9.74 19.37
C LEU A 158 2.59 11.07 19.93
N VAL A 159 1.54 11.64 19.33
CA VAL A 159 0.93 12.91 19.79
C VAL A 159 0.48 12.83 21.25
N GLU A 160 -0.09 11.69 21.66
CA GLU A 160 -0.47 11.47 23.06
C GLU A 160 0.75 11.42 23.99
N ALA A 161 1.85 10.76 23.57
CA ALA A 161 3.09 10.71 24.34
C ALA A 161 3.73 12.10 24.50
N LEU A 162 3.73 12.92 23.44
CA LEU A 162 4.20 14.31 23.52
C LEU A 162 3.40 15.12 24.53
N ARG A 163 2.07 14.99 24.50
CA ARG A 163 1.17 15.67 25.43
C ARG A 163 1.39 15.21 26.88
N ALA A 164 1.60 13.91 27.10
CA ALA A 164 1.85 13.36 28.44
C ALA A 164 3.14 13.92 29.07
N GLU A 165 4.17 14.14 28.25
CA GLU A 165 5.43 14.76 28.66
C GLU A 165 5.39 16.31 28.68
N GLY A 166 4.21 16.90 28.45
CA GLY A 166 4.01 18.34 28.44
C GLY A 166 4.85 19.05 27.37
N ILE A 167 4.99 18.43 26.19
CA ILE A 167 5.66 19.03 25.03
C ILE A 167 4.61 19.77 24.21
N GLU A 168 4.86 21.05 23.96
CA GLU A 168 4.00 21.91 23.16
C GLU A 168 4.24 21.67 21.67
N THR A 169 3.21 21.19 20.97
CA THR A 169 3.21 20.97 19.52
C THR A 169 2.70 22.20 18.80
N ILE A 170 3.30 22.49 17.64
CA ILE A 170 2.82 23.51 16.71
C ILE A 170 1.96 22.80 15.65
N ASP A 171 0.93 23.47 15.13
CA ASP A 171 0.06 22.95 14.06
C ASP A 171 0.78 22.87 12.71
N GLU A 172 1.76 21.99 12.66
CA GLU A 172 2.54 21.62 11.49
C GLU A 172 3.13 20.23 11.74
N SER A 173 2.77 19.29 10.88
CA SER A 173 3.32 17.95 10.84
C SER A 173 3.71 17.62 9.41
N TRP A 174 4.55 16.62 9.20
CA TRP A 174 4.86 16.17 7.84
C TRP A 174 5.25 14.71 7.78
N THR A 175 5.09 14.13 6.59
CA THR A 175 5.76 12.88 6.25
C THR A 175 6.96 13.11 5.36
N ALA A 176 7.97 12.25 5.45
CA ALA A 176 9.12 12.28 4.56
C ALA A 176 9.72 10.88 4.37
N SER A 177 10.25 10.61 3.17
CA SER A 177 11.00 9.38 2.92
C SER A 177 12.42 9.52 3.46
N VAL A 178 12.84 8.57 4.29
CA VAL A 178 14.18 8.50 4.86
C VAL A 178 14.92 7.36 4.17
N PRO A 179 15.88 7.66 3.28
CA PRO A 179 16.65 6.64 2.59
C PRO A 179 17.60 5.93 3.56
N GLY A 180 17.86 4.65 3.29
CA GLY A 180 18.74 3.81 4.08
C GLY A 180 18.79 2.39 3.55
N ALA A 181 19.44 1.48 4.29
CA ALA A 181 19.42 0.04 3.94
C ALA A 181 17.99 -0.53 3.90
N VAL A 182 17.12 0.02 4.74
CA VAL A 182 15.66 -0.13 4.68
C VAL A 182 15.10 1.27 4.61
N THR A 183 14.34 1.58 3.56
CA THR A 183 13.62 2.85 3.44
C THR A 183 12.63 2.98 4.58
N ARG A 184 12.51 4.18 5.15
CA ARG A 184 11.58 4.45 6.25
C ARG A 184 10.70 5.63 5.89
N LEU A 185 9.46 5.59 6.35
CA LEU A 185 8.58 6.75 6.35
C LEU A 185 8.70 7.43 7.71
N ARG A 186 9.04 8.71 7.70
CA ARG A 186 9.05 9.58 8.87
C ARG A 186 7.68 10.20 9.05
N LEU A 187 7.13 10.17 10.27
CA LEU A 187 5.92 10.87 10.70
C LEU A 187 6.35 11.92 11.74
N ALA A 188 6.57 13.15 11.30
CA ALA A 188 7.15 14.21 12.11
C ALA A 188 6.11 15.25 12.55
N HIS A 189 6.30 15.77 13.76
CA HIS A 189 5.51 16.83 14.36
C HIS A 189 6.44 17.97 14.77
N ARG A 190 6.02 19.20 14.48
CA ARG A 190 6.72 20.41 14.92
C ARG A 190 6.48 20.61 16.42
N VAL A 191 7.54 20.97 17.13
CA VAL A 191 7.52 21.29 18.57
C VAL A 191 8.13 22.66 18.80
N GLU A 192 7.68 23.36 19.84
CA GLU A 192 8.13 24.72 20.11
C GLU A 192 9.60 24.77 20.59
N GLU A 193 10.01 23.82 21.43
CA GLU A 193 11.35 23.75 22.01
C GLU A 193 12.03 22.39 21.73
N PRO A 194 13.38 22.32 21.78
CA PRO A 194 14.09 21.05 21.71
C PRO A 194 13.67 20.09 22.83
N VAL A 195 13.36 18.85 22.48
CA VAL A 195 12.98 17.83 23.45
C VAL A 195 14.20 17.40 24.28
N SER A 196 14.06 17.41 25.61
CA SER A 196 15.15 17.01 26.51
C SER A 196 15.41 15.50 26.45
N PRO A 197 16.64 15.03 26.72
CA PRO A 197 16.97 13.61 26.70
C PRO A 197 16.09 12.74 27.61
N GLU A 198 15.70 13.26 28.78
CA GLU A 198 14.84 12.54 29.73
C GLU A 198 13.44 12.31 29.15
N LYS A 199 12.85 13.34 28.52
CA LYS A 199 11.55 13.25 27.87
C LYS A 199 11.60 12.33 26.64
N LEU A 200 12.69 12.34 25.87
CA LEU A 200 12.87 11.47 24.72
C LEU A 200 12.80 9.98 25.11
N VAL A 201 13.45 9.59 26.20
CA VAL A 201 13.39 8.21 26.71
C VAL A 201 11.95 7.82 27.07
N ALA A 202 11.22 8.70 27.77
CA ALA A 202 9.82 8.45 28.13
C ALA A 202 8.91 8.30 26.89
N ILE A 203 9.12 9.12 25.87
CA ILE A 203 8.37 9.05 24.60
C ILE A 203 8.69 7.76 23.85
N GLU A 204 9.97 7.39 23.77
CA GLU A 204 10.40 6.12 23.15
C GLU A 204 9.72 4.92 23.81
N GLU A 205 9.73 4.84 25.14
CA GLU A 205 9.06 3.77 25.88
C GLU A 205 7.53 3.77 25.65
N ALA A 206 6.91 4.94 25.61
CA ALA A 206 5.47 5.08 25.38
C ALA A 206 5.04 4.70 23.96
N VAL A 207 5.89 4.95 22.96
CA VAL A 207 5.66 4.52 21.57
C VAL A 207 5.87 3.02 21.45
N MET A 208 7.04 2.50 21.85
CA MET A 208 7.38 1.09 21.72
C MET A 208 6.43 0.14 22.47
N SER A 209 5.86 0.56 23.61
CA SER A 209 4.89 -0.25 24.34
C SER A 209 3.55 -0.46 23.62
N ARG A 210 3.28 0.32 22.56
CA ARG A 210 1.99 0.33 21.83
C ARG A 210 2.14 0.07 20.33
N THR A 211 3.36 -0.17 19.86
CA THR A 211 3.69 -0.33 18.44
C THR A 211 4.65 -1.51 18.23
N ASP A 212 4.97 -1.81 16.97
CA ASP A 212 6.00 -2.80 16.62
C ASP A 212 7.41 -2.32 17.06
N ASP A 213 8.31 -3.26 17.38
CA ASP A 213 9.73 -3.01 17.71
C ASP A 213 10.50 -2.34 16.56
N ALA A 214 9.95 -2.35 15.35
CA ALA A 214 10.58 -1.75 14.19
C ALA A 214 10.45 -0.21 14.13
N VAL A 215 9.61 0.43 14.96
CA VAL A 215 9.44 1.89 15.03
C VAL A 215 10.64 2.54 15.71
N ARG A 216 11.06 3.73 15.26
CA ARG A 216 12.15 4.51 15.87
C ARG A 216 11.72 5.94 16.10
N VAL A 217 11.88 6.44 17.31
CA VAL A 217 11.68 7.87 17.58
C VAL A 217 12.92 8.63 17.15
N MET A 218 12.72 9.71 16.41
CA MET A 218 13.76 10.59 15.90
C MET A 218 13.41 12.02 16.26
N TRP A 219 14.40 12.89 16.40
CA TRP A 219 14.17 14.31 16.66
C TRP A 219 15.26 15.14 16.00
N GLY A 220 15.03 16.43 15.89
CA GLY A 220 16.01 17.34 15.33
C GLY A 220 15.53 18.76 15.23
N THR A 221 16.28 19.54 14.45
CA THR A 221 15.95 20.92 14.11
C THR A 221 16.18 21.08 12.62
N LEU A 222 15.15 21.45 11.88
CA LEU A 222 15.34 21.95 10.53
C LEU A 222 16.09 23.28 10.63
N PRO A 223 17.16 23.48 9.84
CA PRO A 223 17.88 24.74 9.87
C PRO A 223 16.99 25.87 9.33
N GLU A 224 17.49 27.10 9.50
CA GLU A 224 17.04 28.22 8.68
C GLU A 224 17.16 27.83 7.21
N ARG A 225 16.08 28.01 6.45
CA ARG A 225 16.00 27.56 5.05
C ARG A 225 15.03 28.42 4.25
N ARG A 226 15.04 28.21 2.93
CA ARG A 226 13.88 28.55 2.09
C ARG A 226 13.11 27.29 1.77
N GLU A 227 11.81 27.41 1.69
CA GLU A 227 10.87 26.35 1.34
C GLU A 227 10.31 26.64 -0.03
N VAL A 228 10.32 25.64 -0.91
CA VAL A 228 9.71 25.71 -2.24
C VAL A 228 8.46 24.84 -2.26
N VAL A 229 7.34 25.42 -2.65
CA VAL A 229 6.07 24.71 -2.88
C VAL A 229 5.66 24.91 -4.34
N TYR A 230 5.35 23.82 -5.02
CA TYR A 230 4.89 23.88 -6.41
C TYR A 230 3.37 23.81 -6.47
N SER A 231 2.81 24.54 -7.43
CA SER A 231 1.38 24.53 -7.71
C SER A 231 1.12 24.60 -9.21
N TRP A 232 -0.05 24.12 -9.61
CA TRP A 232 -0.54 24.36 -10.97
C TRP A 232 -0.76 25.86 -11.21
N PRO A 233 -0.57 26.34 -12.45
CA PRO A 233 -1.02 27.68 -12.84
C PRO A 233 -2.49 27.89 -12.49
N LYS A 234 -2.85 29.14 -12.18
CA LYS A 234 -4.25 29.49 -11.95
C LYS A 234 -5.12 29.08 -13.14
N ASP A 235 -6.34 28.64 -12.85
CA ASP A 235 -7.35 28.21 -13.83
C ASP A 235 -7.00 26.93 -14.62
N THR A 236 -6.02 26.14 -14.17
CA THR A 236 -5.77 24.80 -14.73
C THR A 236 -7.00 23.90 -14.48
N PRO A 237 -7.67 23.36 -15.52
CA PRO A 237 -8.80 22.47 -15.34
C PRO A 237 -8.38 21.16 -14.68
N THR A 238 -9.10 20.74 -13.65
CA THR A 238 -8.83 19.50 -12.92
C THR A 238 -10.04 18.58 -12.98
N ASP A 239 -9.96 17.56 -13.84
CA ASP A 239 -11.06 16.60 -14.05
C ASP A 239 -11.13 15.53 -12.95
N ASP A 240 -9.98 15.21 -12.34
CA ASP A 240 -9.85 14.30 -11.20
C ASP A 240 -8.84 14.90 -10.22
N VAL A 241 -9.33 15.26 -9.03
CA VAL A 241 -8.57 15.95 -7.99
C VAL A 241 -7.47 15.07 -7.40
N GLY A 242 -7.75 13.78 -7.14
CA GLY A 242 -6.77 12.88 -6.53
C GLY A 242 -5.63 12.54 -7.50
N LEU A 243 -6.00 12.30 -8.76
CA LEU A 243 -5.01 12.07 -9.81
C LEU A 243 -4.19 13.33 -10.12
N ALA A 244 -4.79 14.52 -10.09
CA ALA A 244 -4.08 15.78 -10.34
C ALA A 244 -3.13 16.16 -9.21
N ASP A 245 -3.50 15.92 -7.95
CA ASP A 245 -2.61 16.12 -6.80
C ASP A 245 -1.39 15.19 -6.89
N THR A 246 -1.62 13.90 -7.16
CA THR A 246 -0.53 12.93 -7.34
C THR A 246 0.37 13.31 -8.52
N THR A 247 -0.23 13.76 -9.64
CA THR A 247 0.53 14.23 -10.82
C THR A 247 1.40 15.43 -10.46
N LEU A 248 0.86 16.41 -9.70
CA LEU A 248 1.60 17.57 -9.24
C LEU A 248 2.82 17.17 -8.43
N SER A 249 2.67 16.24 -7.47
CA SER A 249 3.78 15.72 -6.66
C SER A 249 4.93 15.17 -7.52
N TYR A 250 4.62 14.37 -8.55
CA TYR A 250 5.65 13.82 -9.45
C TYR A 250 6.32 14.89 -10.30
N LEU A 251 5.54 15.80 -10.91
CA LEU A 251 6.11 16.88 -11.72
C LEU A 251 6.91 17.88 -10.88
N ALA A 252 6.47 18.18 -9.66
CA ALA A 252 7.19 19.03 -8.72
C ALA A 252 8.54 18.42 -8.34
N ALA A 253 8.60 17.10 -8.12
CA ALA A 253 9.87 16.42 -7.84
C ALA A 253 10.84 16.51 -9.03
N ILE A 254 10.33 16.38 -10.26
CA ILE A 254 11.13 16.53 -11.48
C ILE A 254 11.59 17.99 -11.65
N ALA A 255 10.69 18.97 -11.49
CA ALA A 255 11.01 20.39 -11.58
C ALA A 255 12.09 20.78 -10.57
N PHE A 256 11.97 20.32 -9.33
CA PHE A 256 12.96 20.54 -8.28
C PHE A 256 14.31 19.89 -8.63
N ALA A 257 14.30 18.64 -9.10
CA ALA A 257 15.52 17.97 -9.51
C ALA A 257 16.27 18.72 -10.63
N TYR A 258 15.56 19.31 -11.60
CA TYR A 258 16.18 20.16 -12.62
C TYR A 258 16.82 21.41 -12.02
N ARG A 259 16.14 22.13 -11.13
CA ARG A 259 16.72 23.31 -10.46
C ARG A 259 17.98 22.98 -9.67
N VAL A 260 18.02 21.83 -9.01
CA VAL A 260 19.22 21.36 -8.30
C VAL A 260 20.34 21.03 -9.29
N ALA A 261 20.03 20.32 -10.38
CA ALA A 261 21.01 19.92 -11.39
C ALA A 261 21.62 21.11 -12.14
N ASP A 262 20.83 22.15 -12.40
CA ASP A 262 21.27 23.38 -13.06
C ASP A 262 22.05 24.31 -12.10
N GLY A 263 22.05 24.01 -10.80
CA GLY A 263 22.74 24.78 -9.77
C GLY A 263 21.99 26.03 -9.31
N ASP A 264 20.71 26.16 -9.65
CA ASP A 264 19.84 27.27 -9.24
C ASP A 264 19.59 27.28 -7.72
N VAL A 265 19.55 26.09 -7.11
CA VAL A 265 19.29 25.90 -5.68
C VAL A 265 20.19 24.81 -5.11
N THR A 266 20.48 24.89 -3.81
CA THR A 266 21.13 23.81 -3.06
C THR A 266 20.09 23.13 -2.18
N ALA A 267 19.73 21.88 -2.48
CA ALA A 267 18.78 21.12 -1.68
C ALA A 267 19.36 20.76 -0.31
N LEU A 268 18.54 20.85 0.73
CA LEU A 268 18.88 20.35 2.08
C LEU A 268 18.53 18.87 2.23
N ASN A 269 17.54 18.38 1.48
CA ASN A 269 17.10 16.99 1.46
C ASN A 269 16.80 16.55 0.02
N ASP A 270 16.98 15.26 -0.27
CA ASP A 270 16.73 14.68 -1.60
C ASP A 270 15.24 14.53 -1.94
N THR A 271 14.37 14.54 -0.93
CA THR A 271 12.92 14.35 -1.09
C THR A 271 12.14 15.46 -0.39
N ALA A 272 10.93 15.72 -0.88
CA ALA A 272 10.02 16.66 -0.24
C ALA A 272 9.54 16.16 1.12
N ARG A 273 9.24 17.10 2.01
CA ARG A 273 8.37 16.87 3.16
C ARG A 273 6.93 17.09 2.71
N ARG A 274 6.07 16.09 2.88
CA ARG A 274 4.63 16.26 2.67
C ARG A 274 4.02 16.86 3.93
N ARG A 275 3.95 18.19 3.97
CA ARG A 275 3.52 19.02 5.10
C ARG A 275 2.01 19.05 5.23
N VAL A 276 1.53 18.97 6.46
CA VAL A 276 0.15 19.12 6.88
C VAL A 276 0.11 20.26 7.91
N PRO A 277 -0.67 21.34 7.70
CA PRO A 277 -0.77 22.45 8.64
C PRO A 277 -1.71 22.12 9.81
N ALA A 278 -1.43 21.03 10.50
CA ALA A 278 -2.14 20.53 11.67
C ALA A 278 -1.22 19.70 12.55
N THR A 279 -1.56 19.58 13.83
CA THR A 279 -0.83 18.71 14.77
C THR A 279 -0.85 17.23 14.33
N SER A 280 -1.96 16.72 13.78
CA SER A 280 -2.06 15.33 13.29
C SER A 280 -1.87 15.26 11.77
N LEU A 281 -1.11 14.27 11.31
CA LEU A 281 -0.85 14.01 9.90
C LEU A 281 -2.09 13.56 9.11
N PHE A 282 -3.13 13.11 9.81
CA PHE A 282 -4.32 12.49 9.23
C PHE A 282 -5.57 13.37 9.39
N ASP A 283 -5.39 14.66 9.70
CA ASP A 283 -6.49 15.62 9.70
C ASP A 283 -7.02 15.83 8.28
N GLN A 284 -8.24 15.34 8.04
CA GLN A 284 -8.90 15.38 6.73
C GLN A 284 -9.43 16.78 6.36
N SER A 285 -9.40 17.74 7.28
CA SER A 285 -9.88 19.11 7.03
C SER A 285 -8.84 19.99 6.33
N VAL A 286 -7.58 19.56 6.29
CA VAL A 286 -6.47 20.27 5.68
C VAL A 286 -5.87 19.47 4.53
N SER A 287 -5.43 20.16 3.49
CA SER A 287 -4.75 19.52 2.36
C SER A 287 -3.25 19.49 2.60
N PRO A 288 -2.59 18.34 2.42
CA PRO A 288 -1.14 18.28 2.47
C PRO A 288 -0.52 18.97 1.24
N GLU A 289 0.72 19.42 1.40
CA GLU A 289 1.52 19.97 0.31
C GLU A 289 2.96 19.45 0.35
N ASP A 290 3.57 19.28 -0.82
CA ASP A 290 4.96 18.87 -0.91
C ASP A 290 5.88 20.09 -0.83
N VAL A 291 6.70 20.12 0.22
CA VAL A 291 7.63 21.20 0.54
C VAL A 291 9.07 20.73 0.31
N TYR A 292 9.81 21.45 -0.52
CA TYR A 292 11.22 21.19 -0.78
C TYR A 292 12.09 22.20 -0.01
N ASP A 293 12.97 21.70 0.84
CA ASP A 293 13.86 22.52 1.65
C ASP A 293 15.15 22.84 0.88
N ILE A 294 15.48 24.12 0.73
CA ILE A 294 16.73 24.59 0.10
C ILE A 294 17.52 25.50 1.04
N ALA A 295 18.84 25.46 0.90
CA ALA A 295 19.74 26.36 1.60
C ALA A 295 19.55 27.82 1.12
N PHE A 296 19.98 28.77 1.94
CA PHE A 296 20.08 30.18 1.57
C PHE A 296 21.14 30.41 0.47
#